data_AF-A0A661R3R4-F1
#
_entry.id   AF-A0A661R3R4-F1
#
_cell.length_a   1.000
_cell.length_b   1.000
_cell.length_c   1.000
_cell.angle_alpha   90.00
_cell.angle_beta   90.00
_cell.angle_gamma   90.00
#
_symmetry.space_group_name_H-M   'P 1'
#
loop_
_entity.id
_entity.type
_entity.pdbx_description
1 polymer ?
#
loop_
_entity_poly.entity_id
_entity_poly.type
_entity_poly.pdbx_seq_one_letter_code
_entity_poly.pdbx_strand_id
1 'polypeptide(L)'
;MKKLLEQYLKNLTETSKRGDAREESYYKYLDELIKRYAEIQNIKNVDVTILPKRTEAGNPDFRVWDGKNHITGYIEAKDPSVTNLDYVEGTEQLQRYLSTFPNVILTNFYEFRLYRDGQRIAQVMIGRPVIAKKLQTTPPLENVDQFKELFDLFFSFSLPKVQSARSLAIELAKRTRFLRDEVIAVEMEENGGKGHKQIIGFYDAFKKYLIATLTEKQFADLYAQTITYGLFAARTRANGEFNRKLAFDFIPHTIGILRDVFRFISLEEPPKSLQIIVDDIAE
;
A
#
# COMPACT_ATOMS: atom_id res chain seq x y z
N MET A 1 -0.94 -22.33 14.54
CA MET A 1 -1.45 -22.21 13.15
C MET A 1 -2.79 -22.92 12.96
N LYS A 2 -2.87 -24.25 13.08
CA LYS A 2 -4.12 -25.00 12.84
C LYS A 2 -5.37 -24.43 13.54
N LYS A 3 -5.31 -24.23 14.87
CA LYS A 3 -6.42 -23.65 15.65
C LYS A 3 -6.86 -22.25 15.18
N LEU A 4 -5.91 -21.43 14.72
CA LEU A 4 -6.21 -20.08 14.20
C LEU A 4 -7.03 -20.17 12.92
N LEU A 5 -6.63 -21.05 11.98
CA LEU A 5 -7.34 -21.24 10.73
C LEU A 5 -8.70 -21.93 10.91
N GLU A 6 -8.81 -22.89 11.84
CA GLU A 6 -10.09 -23.50 12.20
C GLU A 6 -11.08 -22.44 12.73
N GLN A 7 -10.62 -21.58 13.63
CA GLN A 7 -11.45 -20.50 14.17
C GLN A 7 -11.81 -19.48 13.08
N TYR A 8 -10.88 -19.14 12.20
CA TYR A 8 -11.10 -18.25 11.08
C TYR A 8 -12.20 -18.79 10.13
N LEU A 9 -12.11 -20.06 9.69
CA LEU A 9 -13.15 -20.68 8.85
C LEU A 9 -14.51 -20.76 9.56
N LYS A 10 -14.51 -21.02 10.87
CA LYS A 10 -15.73 -20.99 11.68
C LYS A 10 -16.38 -19.61 11.67
N ASN A 11 -15.61 -18.55 11.89
CA ASN A 11 -16.07 -17.16 11.86
C ASN A 11 -16.66 -16.76 10.50
N LEU A 12 -16.04 -17.17 9.39
CA LEU A 12 -16.57 -16.95 8.04
C LEU A 12 -17.94 -17.63 7.88
N THR A 13 -18.05 -18.88 8.32
CA THR A 13 -19.29 -19.66 8.23
C THR A 13 -20.42 -19.02 9.03
N GLU A 14 -20.15 -18.62 10.28
CA GLU A 14 -21.13 -17.97 11.16
C GLU A 14 -21.63 -16.64 10.59
N THR A 15 -20.77 -15.90 9.90
CA THR A 15 -21.13 -14.64 9.25
C THR A 15 -22.00 -14.89 8.03
N SER A 16 -21.65 -15.88 7.20
CA SER A 16 -22.44 -16.26 6.04
C SER A 16 -23.84 -16.75 6.40
N LYS A 17 -23.99 -17.47 7.53
CA LYS A 17 -25.29 -17.95 8.04
C LYS A 17 -26.30 -16.86 8.36
N ARG A 18 -25.85 -15.63 8.64
CA ARG A 18 -26.75 -14.51 8.98
C ARG A 18 -27.57 -14.03 7.78
N GLY A 19 -27.09 -14.29 6.56
CA GLY A 19 -27.84 -14.05 5.31
C GLY A 19 -27.84 -12.61 4.81
N ASP A 20 -27.33 -11.65 5.58
CA ASP A 20 -27.23 -10.22 5.25
C ASP A 20 -25.78 -9.73 5.11
N ALA A 21 -24.81 -10.65 5.17
CA ALA A 21 -23.38 -10.34 5.12
C ALA A 21 -22.96 -9.83 3.73
N ARG A 22 -22.21 -8.74 3.71
CA ARG A 22 -21.47 -8.23 2.54
C ARG A 22 -19.99 -8.60 2.64
N GLU A 23 -19.24 -8.35 1.58
CA GLU A 23 -17.78 -8.56 1.52
C GLU A 23 -17.05 -7.94 2.73
N GLU A 24 -17.41 -6.72 3.11
CA GLU A 24 -16.78 -6.01 4.24
C GLU A 24 -17.06 -6.64 5.60
N SER A 25 -18.13 -7.45 5.71
CA SER A 25 -18.48 -8.16 6.95
C SER A 25 -17.42 -9.19 7.36
N TYR A 26 -16.61 -9.63 6.40
CA TYR A 26 -15.55 -10.62 6.61
C TYR A 26 -14.19 -9.97 6.91
N TYR A 27 -14.04 -8.65 6.71
CA TYR A 27 -12.74 -7.98 6.77
C TYR A 27 -12.07 -8.07 8.13
N LYS A 28 -12.87 -7.97 9.19
CA LYS A 28 -12.38 -8.12 10.58
C LYS A 28 -11.72 -9.47 10.85
N TYR A 29 -12.15 -10.55 10.18
CA TYR A 29 -11.55 -11.87 10.38
C TYR A 29 -10.24 -12.01 9.64
N LEU A 30 -10.11 -11.38 8.47
CA LEU A 30 -8.86 -11.34 7.73
C LEU A 30 -7.83 -10.45 8.45
N ASP A 31 -8.25 -9.30 8.97
CA ASP A 31 -7.42 -8.46 9.85
C ASP A 31 -6.91 -9.23 11.08
N GLU A 32 -7.81 -9.90 11.80
CA GLU A 32 -7.44 -10.74 12.95
C GLU A 32 -6.47 -11.87 12.54
N LEU A 33 -6.73 -12.55 11.40
CA LEU A 33 -5.86 -13.60 10.89
C LEU A 33 -4.44 -13.09 10.64
N ILE A 34 -4.28 -11.93 9.99
CA ILE A 34 -2.98 -11.31 9.67
C ILE A 34 -2.24 -10.95 10.97
N LYS A 35 -2.91 -10.26 11.89
CA LYS A 35 -2.31 -9.84 13.17
C LYS A 35 -1.90 -11.03 14.04
N ARG A 36 -2.77 -12.04 14.17
CA ARG A 36 -2.48 -13.28 14.91
C ARG A 36 -1.38 -14.11 14.27
N TYR A 37 -1.34 -14.15 12.94
CA TYR A 37 -0.25 -14.81 12.23
C TYR A 37 1.10 -14.15 12.56
N ALA A 38 1.16 -12.82 12.50
CA ALA A 38 2.34 -12.04 12.84
C ALA A 38 2.80 -12.29 14.29
N GLU A 39 1.87 -12.28 15.25
CA GLU A 39 2.15 -12.63 16.66
C GLU A 39 2.79 -14.02 16.78
N ILE A 40 2.24 -15.04 16.11
CA ILE A 40 2.73 -16.42 16.17
C ILE A 40 4.14 -16.54 15.57
N GLN A 41 4.43 -15.80 14.48
CA GLN A 41 5.75 -15.80 13.84
C GLN A 41 6.74 -14.80 14.49
N ASN A 42 6.36 -14.13 15.58
CA ASN A 42 7.14 -13.06 16.22
C ASN A 42 7.53 -11.91 15.28
N ILE A 43 6.69 -11.62 14.28
CA ILE A 43 6.86 -10.47 13.39
C ILE A 43 6.35 -9.24 14.15
N LYS A 44 7.23 -8.27 14.37
CA LYS A 44 6.94 -7.12 15.23
C LYS A 44 6.25 -6.02 14.44
N ASN A 45 5.49 -5.19 15.16
CA ASN A 45 4.90 -3.94 14.66
C ASN A 45 3.97 -4.08 13.44
N VAL A 46 3.38 -5.26 13.21
CA VAL A 46 2.41 -5.43 12.12
C VAL A 46 1.14 -4.64 12.41
N ASP A 47 0.74 -3.81 11.45
CA ASP A 47 -0.54 -3.10 11.48
C ASP A 47 -1.27 -3.27 10.15
N VAL A 48 -2.58 -3.10 10.16
CA VAL A 48 -3.44 -3.32 8.99
C VAL A 48 -4.41 -2.14 8.87
N THR A 49 -4.38 -1.48 7.72
CA THR A 49 -5.39 -0.49 7.34
C THR A 49 -6.41 -1.16 6.43
N ILE A 50 -7.65 -1.27 6.91
CA ILE A 50 -8.80 -1.75 6.15
C ILE A 50 -9.42 -0.56 5.40
N LEU A 51 -9.78 -0.75 4.13
CA LEU A 51 -10.37 0.27 3.26
C LEU A 51 -9.59 1.60 3.31
N PRO A 52 -8.32 1.63 2.87
CA PRO A 52 -7.53 2.86 2.85
C PRO A 52 -8.21 3.97 2.02
N LYS A 53 -7.80 5.23 2.24
CA LYS A 53 -8.31 6.41 1.52
C LYS A 53 -8.06 6.31 0.01
N ARG A 54 -9.07 6.63 -0.81
CA ARG A 54 -9.08 6.48 -2.29
C ARG A 54 -7.83 7.02 -2.97
N THR A 55 -7.46 6.31 -4.03
CA THR A 55 -6.19 6.33 -4.73
C THR A 55 -6.49 6.09 -6.23
N GLU A 56 -5.82 6.77 -7.16
CA GLU A 56 -5.92 6.66 -8.63
C GLU A 56 -5.61 5.23 -9.14
N ALA A 57 -4.69 4.51 -8.50
CA ALA A 57 -4.45 3.09 -8.74
C ALA A 57 -5.61 2.19 -8.26
N GLY A 58 -6.62 2.77 -7.60
CA GLY A 58 -7.61 2.08 -6.78
C GLY A 58 -7.03 1.75 -5.40
N ASN A 59 -7.88 1.29 -4.48
CA ASN A 59 -7.41 0.80 -3.19
C ASN A 59 -7.65 -0.67 -3.04
N PRO A 60 -6.57 -1.45 -2.84
CA PRO A 60 -6.72 -2.74 -2.23
C PRO A 60 -7.49 -2.62 -0.93
N ASP A 61 -8.35 -3.59 -0.65
CA ASP A 61 -9.17 -3.62 0.57
C ASP A 61 -8.33 -3.55 1.85
N PHE A 62 -7.08 -4.03 1.82
CA PHE A 62 -6.16 -3.98 2.93
C PHE A 62 -4.79 -3.48 2.53
N ARG A 63 -4.17 -2.75 3.45
CA ARG A 63 -2.75 -2.41 3.43
C ARG A 63 -2.11 -2.92 4.71
N VAL A 64 -1.07 -3.74 4.57
CA VAL A 64 -0.34 -4.35 5.68
C VAL A 64 1.00 -3.64 5.84
N TRP A 65 1.29 -3.27 7.08
CA TRP A 65 2.47 -2.48 7.46
C TRP A 65 3.41 -3.30 8.34
N ASP A 66 4.72 -3.08 8.21
CA ASP A 66 5.75 -3.48 9.17
C ASP A 66 6.25 -2.22 9.88
N GLY A 67 5.58 -1.87 10.99
CA GLY A 67 5.85 -0.63 11.71
C GLY A 67 5.17 0.60 11.12
N LYS A 68 5.69 1.78 11.46
CA LYS A 68 5.01 3.05 11.15
C LYS A 68 5.10 3.47 9.70
N ASN A 69 6.13 3.01 8.98
CA ASN A 69 6.52 3.58 7.68
C ASN A 69 6.76 2.56 6.56
N HIS A 70 6.83 1.25 6.85
CA HIS A 70 7.09 0.24 5.81
C HIS A 70 5.82 -0.52 5.44
N ILE A 71 5.54 -0.65 4.15
CA ILE A 71 4.40 -1.44 3.64
C ILE A 71 4.90 -2.83 3.28
N THR A 72 4.44 -3.83 4.03
CA THR A 72 4.70 -5.25 3.72
C THR A 72 4.00 -5.65 2.43
N GLY A 73 2.77 -5.17 2.21
CA GLY A 73 2.02 -5.47 1.00
C GLY A 73 0.57 -5.09 1.10
N TYR A 74 -0.18 -5.49 0.07
CA TYR A 74 -1.58 -5.15 -0.11
C TYR A 74 -2.41 -6.42 -0.26
N ILE A 75 -3.68 -6.36 0.11
CA ILE A 75 -4.61 -7.48 -0.09
C ILE A 75 -5.87 -6.95 -0.73
N GLU A 76 -6.24 -7.56 -1.85
CA GLU A 76 -7.55 -7.41 -2.46
C GLU A 76 -8.42 -8.60 -2.06
N ALA A 77 -9.56 -8.30 -1.45
CA ALA A 77 -10.54 -9.30 -1.08
C ALA A 77 -11.67 -9.33 -2.12
N LYS A 78 -12.35 -10.47 -2.17
CA LYS A 78 -13.60 -10.65 -2.89
C LYS A 78 -14.58 -11.37 -2.01
N ASP A 79 -15.86 -11.16 -2.25
CA ASP A 79 -16.92 -11.84 -1.53
C ASP A 79 -16.64 -13.35 -1.48
N PRO A 80 -16.80 -14.02 -0.31
CA PRO A 80 -16.47 -15.44 -0.19
C PRO A 80 -17.26 -16.37 -1.12
N SER A 81 -18.34 -15.88 -1.74
CA SER A 81 -19.10 -16.60 -2.76
C SER A 81 -18.49 -16.56 -4.16
N VAL A 82 -17.52 -15.67 -4.42
CA VAL A 82 -16.77 -15.59 -5.67
C VAL A 82 -15.78 -16.76 -5.71
N THR A 83 -16.10 -17.78 -6.50
CA THR A 83 -15.31 -19.03 -6.57
C THR A 83 -14.30 -19.06 -7.71
N ASN A 84 -14.45 -18.18 -8.71
CA ASN A 84 -13.54 -18.11 -9.85
C ASN A 84 -12.61 -16.89 -9.72
N LEU A 85 -11.50 -17.06 -9.01
CA LEU A 85 -10.47 -16.02 -8.91
C LEU A 85 -9.67 -15.84 -10.21
N ASP A 86 -9.69 -16.80 -11.14
CA ASP A 86 -9.02 -16.66 -12.45
C ASP A 86 -9.68 -15.56 -13.30
N TYR A 87 -11.01 -15.41 -13.19
CA TYR A 87 -11.71 -14.29 -13.82
C TYR A 87 -11.31 -12.94 -13.18
N VAL A 88 -11.18 -12.91 -11.86
CA VAL A 88 -10.77 -11.71 -11.12
C VAL A 88 -9.35 -11.30 -11.51
N GLU A 89 -8.46 -12.27 -11.74
CA GLU A 89 -7.11 -12.03 -12.26
C GLU A 89 -7.10 -11.24 -13.57
N GLY A 90 -8.07 -11.48 -14.46
CA GLY A 90 -8.17 -10.78 -15.74
C GLY A 90 -8.79 -9.38 -15.67
N THR A 91 -9.27 -8.93 -14.51
CA THR A 91 -9.93 -7.62 -14.39
C THR A 91 -8.92 -6.47 -14.49
N GLU A 92 -9.33 -5.35 -15.10
CA GLU A 92 -8.49 -4.14 -15.19
C GLU A 92 -8.06 -3.65 -13.80
N GLN A 93 -8.93 -3.79 -12.80
CA GLN A 93 -8.63 -3.43 -11.42
C GLN A 93 -7.44 -4.23 -10.88
N LEU A 94 -7.48 -5.57 -10.95
CA LEU A 94 -6.39 -6.38 -10.42
C LEU A 94 -5.11 -6.20 -11.24
N GLN A 95 -5.20 -6.12 -12.57
CA GLN A 95 -4.02 -5.85 -13.41
C GLN A 95 -3.34 -4.52 -13.06
N ARG A 96 -4.12 -3.48 -12.72
CA ARG A 96 -3.59 -2.22 -12.22
C ARG A 96 -2.91 -2.37 -10.86
N TYR A 97 -3.49 -3.14 -9.93
CA TYR A 97 -2.84 -3.43 -8.65
C TYR A 97 -1.54 -4.19 -8.81
N LEU A 98 -1.52 -5.23 -9.64
CA LEU A 98 -0.35 -6.08 -9.88
C LEU A 98 0.80 -5.34 -10.57
N SER A 99 0.50 -4.33 -11.39
CA SER A 99 1.51 -3.47 -12.02
C SER A 99 2.00 -2.34 -11.13
N THR A 100 1.21 -1.95 -10.12
CA THR A 100 1.53 -0.84 -9.21
C THR A 100 2.23 -1.31 -7.94
N PHE A 101 1.70 -2.37 -7.31
CA PHE A 101 2.13 -2.83 -6.00
C PHE A 101 3.04 -4.07 -6.12
N PRO A 102 4.21 -4.06 -5.46
CA PRO A 102 5.19 -5.12 -5.64
C PRO A 102 4.87 -6.41 -4.87
N ASN A 103 3.95 -6.38 -3.90
CA ASN A 103 3.59 -7.53 -3.08
C ASN A 103 2.08 -7.49 -2.76
N VAL A 104 1.30 -8.35 -3.43
CA VAL A 104 -0.17 -8.33 -3.40
C VAL A 104 -0.72 -9.73 -3.12
N ILE A 105 -1.72 -9.84 -2.26
CA ILE A 105 -2.55 -11.04 -2.12
C ILE A 105 -3.92 -10.78 -2.74
N LEU A 106 -4.40 -11.69 -3.58
CA LEU A 106 -5.81 -11.80 -3.95
C LEU A 106 -6.46 -12.91 -3.12
N THR A 107 -7.62 -12.66 -2.54
CA THR A 107 -8.35 -13.69 -1.79
C THR A 107 -9.87 -13.57 -1.87
N ASN A 108 -10.56 -14.72 -1.80
CA ASN A 108 -11.99 -14.80 -1.48
C ASN A 108 -12.21 -15.34 -0.06
N PHE A 109 -11.28 -15.07 0.85
CA PHE A 109 -11.21 -15.58 2.23
C PHE A 109 -10.89 -17.07 2.38
N TYR A 110 -11.02 -17.89 1.34
CA TYR A 110 -10.74 -19.33 1.36
C TYR A 110 -9.53 -19.72 0.51
N GLU A 111 -9.35 -19.05 -0.61
CA GLU A 111 -8.20 -19.17 -1.50
C GLU A 111 -7.36 -17.89 -1.42
N PHE A 112 -6.05 -18.04 -1.37
CA PHE A 112 -5.08 -16.96 -1.30
C PHE A 112 -4.08 -17.13 -2.44
N ARG A 113 -3.86 -16.07 -3.21
CA ARG A 113 -2.89 -16.02 -4.31
C ARG A 113 -1.93 -14.87 -4.05
N LEU A 114 -0.65 -15.18 -3.91
CA LEU A 114 0.40 -14.19 -3.69
C LEU A 114 1.08 -13.84 -5.01
N TYR A 115 1.19 -12.54 -5.27
CA TYR A 115 1.89 -11.97 -6.39
C TYR A 115 3.04 -11.13 -5.93
N ARG A 116 4.17 -11.25 -6.63
CA ARG A 116 5.34 -10.41 -6.46
C ARG A 116 5.73 -9.81 -7.80
N ASP A 117 5.83 -8.49 -7.85
CA ASP A 117 6.12 -7.72 -9.08
C ASP A 117 5.24 -8.17 -10.26
N GLY A 118 3.94 -8.35 -9.98
CA GLY A 118 2.94 -8.77 -10.96
C GLY A 118 2.93 -10.26 -11.32
N GLN A 119 3.87 -11.07 -10.82
CA GLN A 119 3.91 -12.50 -11.08
C GLN A 119 3.34 -13.30 -9.91
N ARG A 120 2.44 -14.26 -10.20
CA ARG A 120 1.91 -15.16 -9.17
C ARG A 120 3.01 -16.13 -8.72
N ILE A 121 3.37 -16.09 -7.45
CA ILE A 121 4.47 -16.92 -6.90
C ILE A 121 3.98 -18.01 -5.95
N ALA A 122 2.79 -17.87 -5.36
CA ALA A 122 2.20 -18.88 -4.49
C ALA A 122 0.67 -18.83 -4.55
N GLN A 123 0.04 -19.98 -4.32
CA GLN A 123 -1.41 -20.13 -4.24
C GLN A 123 -1.76 -21.25 -3.27
N VAL A 124 -2.79 -21.03 -2.45
CA VAL A 124 -3.29 -22.02 -1.50
C VAL A 124 -4.78 -21.86 -1.28
N MET A 125 -5.49 -22.98 -1.09
CA MET A 125 -6.88 -23.00 -0.65
C MET A 125 -6.96 -23.68 0.72
N ILE A 126 -7.47 -22.98 1.73
CA ILE A 126 -7.53 -23.48 3.12
C ILE A 126 -8.88 -24.10 3.50
N GLY A 127 -9.88 -23.99 2.62
CA GLY A 127 -11.17 -24.64 2.78
C GLY A 127 -12.02 -24.43 1.55
N ARG A 128 -12.99 -25.32 1.28
CA ARG A 128 -13.82 -25.24 0.08
C ARG A 128 -15.05 -24.36 0.30
N PRO A 129 -15.21 -23.23 -0.42
CA PRO A 129 -16.36 -22.31 -0.24
C PRO A 129 -17.72 -22.99 -0.44
N VAL A 130 -17.78 -23.99 -1.32
CA VAL A 130 -19.01 -24.73 -1.65
C VAL A 130 -19.61 -25.42 -0.43
N ILE A 131 -18.79 -25.89 0.52
CA ILE A 131 -19.25 -26.55 1.75
C ILE A 131 -19.94 -25.52 2.65
N ALA A 132 -19.30 -24.37 2.88
CA ALA A 132 -19.89 -23.28 3.65
C ALA A 132 -21.23 -22.80 3.05
N LYS A 133 -21.30 -22.66 1.72
CA LYS A 133 -22.48 -22.11 1.04
C LYS A 133 -23.64 -23.11 0.92
N LYS A 134 -23.37 -24.35 0.46
CA LYS A 134 -24.42 -25.34 0.20
C LYS A 134 -24.83 -26.11 1.45
N LEU A 135 -23.88 -26.43 2.31
CA LEU A 135 -24.13 -27.26 3.49
C LEU A 135 -24.30 -26.43 4.76
N GLN A 136 -24.04 -25.12 4.72
CA GLN A 136 -24.07 -24.23 5.88
C GLN A 136 -23.24 -24.78 7.05
N THR A 137 -22.14 -25.44 6.74
CA THR A 137 -21.21 -26.01 7.73
C THR A 137 -19.80 -25.48 7.47
N THR A 138 -19.00 -25.43 8.52
CA THR A 138 -17.61 -25.00 8.39
C THR A 138 -16.84 -25.98 7.51
N PRO A 139 -16.20 -25.52 6.42
CA PRO A 139 -15.42 -26.40 5.57
C PRO A 139 -14.27 -27.01 6.38
N PRO A 140 -13.90 -28.27 6.11
CA PRO A 140 -12.68 -28.85 6.64
C PRO A 140 -11.48 -27.98 6.30
N LEU A 141 -10.59 -27.79 7.27
CA LEU A 141 -9.35 -27.08 7.07
C LEU A 141 -8.40 -27.90 6.19
N GLU A 142 -7.91 -27.29 5.12
CA GLU A 142 -6.98 -27.87 4.16
C GLU A 142 -5.66 -27.04 4.12
N ASN A 143 -4.56 -27.65 3.66
CA ASN A 143 -3.32 -26.97 3.27
C ASN A 143 -2.71 -25.97 4.28
N VAL A 144 -2.66 -26.34 5.57
CA VAL A 144 -2.16 -25.48 6.66
C VAL A 144 -0.71 -25.06 6.45
N ASP A 145 0.14 -25.99 6.00
CA ASP A 145 1.57 -25.73 5.84
C ASP A 145 1.83 -24.84 4.62
N GLN A 146 1.15 -25.07 3.49
CA GLN A 146 1.24 -24.20 2.32
C GLN A 146 0.69 -22.78 2.60
N PHE A 147 -0.33 -22.66 3.44
CA PHE A 147 -0.81 -21.35 3.90
C PHE A 147 0.27 -20.65 4.71
N LYS A 148 0.92 -21.38 5.62
CA LYS A 148 2.03 -20.86 6.41
C LYS A 148 3.14 -20.37 5.49
N GLU A 149 3.57 -21.18 4.52
CA GLU A 149 4.60 -20.83 3.54
C GLU A 149 4.23 -19.59 2.72
N LEU A 150 2.97 -19.48 2.26
CA LEU A 150 2.51 -18.31 1.51
C LEU A 150 2.58 -17.02 2.35
N PHE A 151 2.12 -17.08 3.60
CA PHE A 151 2.17 -15.91 4.49
C PHE A 151 3.60 -15.60 4.95
N ASP A 152 4.45 -16.60 5.14
CA ASP A 152 5.89 -16.39 5.41
C ASP A 152 6.52 -15.64 4.23
N LEU A 153 6.23 -16.04 2.98
CA LEU A 153 6.69 -15.34 1.78
C LEU A 153 6.15 -13.91 1.71
N PHE A 154 4.88 -13.70 2.04
CA PHE A 154 4.27 -12.37 2.04
C PHE A 154 4.96 -11.44 3.04
N PHE A 155 5.18 -11.90 4.28
CA PHE A 155 5.84 -11.13 5.34
C PHE A 155 7.35 -11.04 5.18
N SER A 156 8.00 -11.98 4.48
CA SER A 156 9.42 -11.88 4.14
C SER A 156 9.70 -10.85 3.05
N PHE A 157 8.66 -10.21 2.49
CA PHE A 157 8.85 -9.14 1.54
C PHE A 157 9.44 -7.93 2.25
N SER A 158 10.73 -7.73 2.02
CA SER A 158 11.36 -6.42 2.13
C SER A 158 11.46 -5.84 0.74
N LEU A 159 11.34 -4.53 0.61
CA LEU A 159 11.69 -3.84 -0.63
C LEU A 159 13.08 -4.32 -1.12
N PRO A 160 13.19 -4.79 -2.38
CA PRO A 160 14.45 -5.32 -2.87
C PRO A 160 15.52 -4.24 -2.75
N LYS A 161 16.65 -4.57 -2.11
CA LYS A 161 17.80 -3.68 -2.06
C LYS A 161 18.13 -3.29 -3.49
N VAL A 162 18.15 -1.99 -3.75
CA VAL A 162 18.43 -1.46 -5.06
C VAL A 162 19.93 -1.67 -5.35
N GLN A 163 20.25 -2.68 -6.15
CA GLN A 163 21.65 -3.05 -6.44
C GLN A 163 22.21 -2.40 -7.73
N SER A 164 21.39 -1.65 -8.47
CA SER A 164 21.82 -0.98 -9.70
C SER A 164 21.14 0.38 -9.88
N ALA A 165 21.78 1.29 -10.62
CA ALA A 165 21.17 2.58 -10.98
C ALA A 165 19.86 2.41 -11.78
N ARG A 166 19.75 1.37 -12.61
CA ARG A 166 18.54 1.09 -13.39
C ARG A 166 17.38 0.66 -12.48
N SER A 167 17.63 -0.27 -11.56
CA SER A 167 16.62 -0.65 -10.57
C SER A 167 16.23 0.54 -9.68
N LEU A 168 17.19 1.41 -9.34
CA LEU A 168 16.91 2.62 -8.56
C LEU A 168 15.95 3.54 -9.29
N ALA A 169 16.24 3.83 -10.56
CA ALA A 169 15.40 4.70 -11.37
C ALA A 169 13.99 4.14 -11.55
N ILE A 170 13.85 2.82 -11.73
CA ILE A 170 12.54 2.16 -11.84
C ILE A 170 11.76 2.28 -10.52
N GLU A 171 12.41 1.99 -9.39
CA GLU A 171 11.78 2.02 -8.07
C GLU A 171 11.43 3.45 -7.62
N LEU A 172 12.29 4.43 -7.88
CA LEU A 172 11.98 5.84 -7.68
C LEU A 172 10.82 6.27 -8.55
N ALA A 173 10.81 5.91 -9.84
CA ALA A 173 9.71 6.27 -10.74
C ALA A 173 8.36 5.69 -10.29
N LYS A 174 8.33 4.46 -9.74
CA LYS A 174 7.12 3.88 -9.15
C LYS A 174 6.64 4.72 -7.96
N ARG A 175 7.52 5.07 -7.02
CA ARG A 175 7.18 5.88 -5.84
C ARG A 175 6.81 7.32 -6.19
N THR A 176 7.46 7.93 -7.18
CA THR A 176 7.11 9.26 -7.68
C THR A 176 5.72 9.28 -8.29
N ARG A 177 5.38 8.25 -9.09
CA ARG A 177 4.01 8.10 -9.63
C ARG A 177 3.01 7.94 -8.49
N PHE A 178 3.31 7.09 -7.51
CA PHE A 178 2.45 6.93 -6.33
C PHE A 178 2.29 8.25 -5.56
N LEU A 179 3.38 8.98 -5.28
CA LEU A 179 3.31 10.30 -4.64
C LEU A 179 2.40 11.27 -5.43
N ARG A 180 2.57 11.33 -6.75
CA ARG A 180 1.78 12.20 -7.63
C ARG A 180 0.29 11.84 -7.60
N ASP A 181 0.00 10.60 -7.95
CA ASP A 181 -1.36 10.11 -8.24
C ASP A 181 -2.14 9.89 -6.93
N GLU A 182 -1.46 9.44 -5.88
CA GLU A 182 -2.11 8.91 -4.66
C GLU A 182 -2.06 9.81 -3.44
N VAL A 183 -1.19 10.80 -3.47
CA VAL A 183 -1.02 11.72 -2.33
C VAL A 183 -1.29 13.14 -2.77
N ILE A 184 -0.58 13.63 -3.79
CA ILE A 184 -0.70 15.04 -4.19
C ILE A 184 -2.04 15.30 -4.87
N ALA A 185 -2.44 14.51 -5.86
CA ALA A 185 -3.72 14.69 -6.54
C ALA A 185 -4.91 14.56 -5.55
N VAL A 186 -4.88 13.53 -4.69
CA VAL A 186 -5.93 13.30 -3.69
C VAL A 186 -6.03 14.45 -2.67
N GLU A 187 -4.91 14.92 -2.13
CA GLU A 187 -4.94 16.05 -1.17
C GLU A 187 -5.38 17.36 -1.85
N MET A 188 -5.18 17.51 -3.16
CA MET A 188 -5.71 18.65 -3.92
C MET A 188 -7.22 18.55 -4.14
N GLU A 189 -7.78 17.35 -4.27
CA GLU A 189 -9.24 17.15 -4.41
C GLU A 189 -9.98 17.21 -3.06
N GLU A 190 -9.36 16.75 -1.97
CA GLU A 190 -9.96 16.74 -0.62
C GLU A 190 -10.01 18.15 0.01
N ASN A 191 -11.09 18.88 -0.26
CA ASN A 191 -11.34 20.21 0.32
C ASN A 191 -11.38 20.19 1.86
N GLY A 192 -10.53 21.00 2.49
CA GLY A 192 -10.63 21.35 3.92
C GLY A 192 -9.55 20.77 4.85
N GLY A 193 -8.67 19.88 4.37
CA GLY A 193 -7.54 19.36 5.13
C GLY A 193 -6.40 20.37 5.34
N LYS A 194 -5.57 20.16 6.38
CA LYS A 194 -4.30 20.90 6.59
C LYS A 194 -3.25 20.53 5.52
N GLY A 195 -3.39 19.41 4.81
CA GLY A 195 -2.56 19.09 3.66
C GLY A 195 -2.93 19.88 2.42
N HIS A 196 -4.21 19.79 2.07
CA HIS A 196 -4.84 20.52 0.98
C HIS A 196 -4.43 21.99 0.91
N LYS A 197 -4.62 22.76 1.99
CA LYS A 197 -4.31 24.21 2.00
C LYS A 197 -2.85 24.52 1.63
N GLN A 198 -1.92 23.72 2.11
CA GLN A 198 -0.49 23.91 1.90
C GLN A 198 -0.10 23.52 0.48
N ILE A 199 -0.60 22.39 -0.02
CA ILE A 199 -0.33 21.91 -1.38
C ILE A 199 -0.93 22.88 -2.42
N ILE A 200 -2.14 23.39 -2.19
CA ILE A 200 -2.76 24.43 -3.02
C ILE A 200 -1.95 25.73 -2.96
N GLY A 201 -1.44 26.12 -1.78
CA GLY A 201 -0.54 27.27 -1.66
C GLY A 201 0.73 27.13 -2.51
N PHE A 202 1.31 25.93 -2.57
CA PHE A 202 2.42 25.65 -3.49
C PHE A 202 1.97 25.69 -4.95
N TYR A 203 0.81 25.16 -5.30
CA TYR A 203 0.27 25.25 -6.66
C TYR A 203 0.14 26.70 -7.12
N ASP A 204 -0.46 27.56 -6.29
CA ASP A 204 -0.61 28.99 -6.58
C ASP A 204 0.74 29.70 -6.72
N ALA A 205 1.71 29.37 -5.85
CA ALA A 205 3.06 29.91 -5.94
C ALA A 205 3.77 29.48 -7.22
N PHE A 206 3.72 28.19 -7.57
CA PHE A 206 4.32 27.66 -8.80
C PHE A 206 3.68 28.29 -10.03
N LYS A 207 2.35 28.43 -10.02
CA LYS A 207 1.62 29.07 -11.12
C LYS A 207 1.99 30.54 -11.27
N LYS A 208 2.08 31.28 -10.16
CA LYS A 208 2.38 32.71 -10.15
C LYS A 208 3.83 33.02 -10.53
N TYR A 209 4.77 32.25 -10.03
CA TYR A 209 6.20 32.59 -10.10
C TYR A 209 6.99 31.77 -11.13
N LEU A 210 6.49 30.62 -11.58
CA LEU A 210 7.21 29.74 -12.50
C LEU A 210 6.45 29.53 -13.82
N ILE A 211 5.19 29.07 -13.76
CA ILE A 211 4.46 28.61 -14.95
C ILE A 211 2.99 29.08 -14.89
N ALA A 212 2.66 30.22 -15.50
CA ALA A 212 1.32 30.81 -15.45
C ALA A 212 0.20 29.90 -15.97
N THR A 213 0.51 29.02 -16.93
CA THR A 213 -0.42 28.08 -17.56
C THR A 213 -0.49 26.71 -16.86
N LEU A 214 0.11 26.59 -15.67
CA LEU A 214 0.17 25.33 -14.94
C LEU A 214 -1.23 24.86 -14.56
N THR A 215 -1.57 23.64 -14.97
CA THR A 215 -2.77 22.91 -14.54
C THR A 215 -2.49 22.13 -13.26
N GLU A 216 -3.52 21.75 -12.52
CA GLU A 216 -3.37 20.97 -11.27
C GLU A 216 -2.68 19.62 -11.52
N LYS A 217 -3.06 18.93 -12.61
CA LYS A 217 -2.41 17.66 -13.00
C LYS A 217 -0.93 17.83 -13.31
N GLN A 218 -0.57 18.89 -14.03
CA GLN A 218 0.84 19.21 -14.31
C GLN A 218 1.60 19.62 -13.05
N PHE A 219 0.94 20.33 -12.14
CA PHE A 219 1.51 20.66 -10.84
C PHE A 219 1.77 19.42 -9.99
N ALA A 220 0.81 18.50 -9.88
CA ALA A 220 1.00 17.28 -9.10
C ALA A 220 2.21 16.48 -9.60
N ASP A 221 2.35 16.35 -10.92
CA ASP A 221 3.50 15.68 -11.55
C ASP A 221 4.82 16.41 -11.26
N LEU A 222 4.84 17.73 -11.48
CA LEU A 222 6.01 18.56 -11.21
C LEU A 222 6.42 18.52 -9.72
N TYR A 223 5.45 18.58 -8.82
CA TYR A 223 5.67 18.59 -7.38
C TYR A 223 6.23 17.25 -6.89
N ALA A 224 5.64 16.13 -7.33
CA ALA A 224 6.13 14.79 -6.99
C ALA A 224 7.55 14.53 -7.52
N GLN A 225 7.82 14.95 -8.76
CA GLN A 225 9.17 14.88 -9.35
C GLN A 225 10.15 15.76 -8.57
N THR A 226 9.75 16.98 -8.20
CA THR A 226 10.58 17.91 -7.43
C THR A 226 10.98 17.32 -6.09
N ILE A 227 10.05 16.69 -5.37
CA ILE A 227 10.34 15.98 -4.12
C ILE A 227 11.31 14.82 -4.39
N THR A 228 11.02 13.97 -5.38
CA THR A 228 11.85 12.78 -5.64
C THR A 228 13.29 13.15 -6.02
N TYR A 229 13.46 14.05 -7.00
CA TYR A 229 14.79 14.48 -7.43
C TYR A 229 15.49 15.30 -6.35
N GLY A 230 14.76 16.10 -5.57
CA GLY A 230 15.34 16.81 -4.44
C GLY A 230 15.86 15.87 -3.36
N LEU A 231 15.12 14.81 -3.02
CA LEU A 231 15.55 13.78 -2.07
C LEU A 231 16.77 13.02 -2.60
N PHE A 232 16.77 12.65 -3.88
CA PHE A 232 17.93 12.01 -4.51
C PHE A 232 19.17 12.92 -4.48
N ALA A 233 19.01 14.20 -4.82
CA ALA A 233 20.09 15.18 -4.76
C ALA A 233 20.58 15.42 -3.32
N ALA A 234 19.67 15.46 -2.35
CA ALA A 234 20.00 15.58 -0.93
C ALA A 234 20.76 14.32 -0.44
N ARG A 235 20.29 13.12 -0.81
CA ARG A 235 20.91 11.85 -0.45
C ARG A 235 22.34 11.72 -0.97
N THR A 236 22.60 12.15 -2.21
CA THR A 236 23.95 12.10 -2.81
C THR A 236 24.95 13.05 -2.14
N ARG A 237 24.47 14.02 -1.35
CA ARG A 237 25.32 14.96 -0.58
C ARG A 237 25.44 14.60 0.89
N ALA A 238 24.57 13.72 1.39
CA ALA A 238 24.58 13.28 2.77
C ALA A 238 25.65 12.21 3.01
N ASN A 239 26.42 12.35 4.09
CA ASN A 239 27.34 11.33 4.56
C ASN A 239 26.70 10.57 5.73
N GLY A 240 26.35 9.30 5.54
CA GLY A 240 25.79 8.45 6.59
C GLY A 240 24.27 8.32 6.57
N GLU A 241 23.62 8.43 7.73
CA GLU A 241 22.17 8.31 7.87
C GLU A 241 21.45 9.39 7.06
N PHE A 242 20.34 9.01 6.43
CA PHE A 242 19.50 9.93 5.69
C PHE A 242 18.04 9.58 5.92
N ASN A 243 17.22 10.61 6.03
CA ASN A 243 15.78 10.50 6.16
C ASN A 243 15.14 11.82 5.69
N ARG A 244 13.82 11.83 5.58
CA ARG A 244 13.04 13.01 5.21
C ARG A 244 13.39 14.26 6.02
N LYS A 245 13.60 14.16 7.34
CA LYS A 245 13.88 15.34 8.19
C LYS A 245 15.23 15.97 7.88
N LEU A 246 16.24 15.15 7.62
CA LEU A 246 17.58 15.59 7.25
C LEU A 246 17.65 16.14 5.81
N ALA A 247 16.70 15.78 4.94
CA ALA A 247 16.73 16.18 3.54
C ALA A 247 16.86 17.70 3.35
N PHE A 248 16.15 18.49 4.17
CA PHE A 248 16.19 19.97 4.10
C PHE A 248 17.60 20.55 4.23
N ASP A 249 18.46 19.95 5.04
CA ASP A 249 19.82 20.44 5.30
C ASP A 249 20.74 20.26 4.08
N PHE A 250 20.42 19.32 3.20
CA PHE A 250 21.24 18.99 2.02
C PHE A 250 20.72 19.60 0.70
N ILE A 251 19.57 20.28 0.74
CA ILE A 251 19.00 21.00 -0.41
C ILE A 251 19.73 22.34 -0.63
N PRO A 252 20.10 22.70 -1.89
CA PRO A 252 20.75 23.98 -2.16
C PRO A 252 19.94 25.18 -1.65
N HIS A 253 20.62 26.16 -1.07
CA HIS A 253 20.00 27.41 -0.62
C HIS A 253 19.60 28.35 -1.79
N THR A 254 20.02 28.04 -3.02
CA THR A 254 19.89 28.91 -4.19
C THR A 254 18.49 28.92 -4.82
N ILE A 255 17.62 27.95 -4.50
CA ILE A 255 16.28 27.83 -5.10
C ILE A 255 15.23 27.94 -3.98
N GLY A 256 14.68 29.14 -3.78
CA GLY A 256 13.75 29.44 -2.68
C GLY A 256 12.51 28.55 -2.66
N ILE A 257 11.82 28.39 -3.79
CA ILE A 257 10.61 27.56 -3.89
C ILE A 257 10.90 26.10 -3.55
N LEU A 258 12.00 25.54 -4.05
CA LEU A 258 12.44 24.18 -3.72
C LEU A 258 12.70 24.05 -2.21
N ARG A 259 13.37 25.04 -1.63
CA ARG A 259 13.66 25.06 -0.20
C ARG A 259 12.39 25.11 0.66
N ASP A 260 11.38 25.84 0.23
CA ASP A 260 10.10 25.91 0.95
C ASP A 260 9.31 24.61 0.86
N VAL A 261 9.32 23.92 -0.29
CA VAL A 261 8.78 22.56 -0.41
C VAL A 261 9.48 21.62 0.57
N PHE A 262 10.81 21.64 0.61
CA PHE A 262 11.57 20.78 1.51
C PHE A 262 11.40 21.17 2.99
N ARG A 263 11.21 22.46 3.30
CA ARG A 263 10.86 22.90 4.66
C ARG A 263 9.54 22.28 5.11
N PHE A 264 8.52 22.35 4.27
CA PHE A 264 7.20 21.80 4.56
C PHE A 264 7.25 20.29 4.80
N ILE A 265 7.90 19.54 3.90
CA ILE A 265 7.93 18.07 4.04
C ILE A 265 8.87 17.60 5.15
N SER A 266 9.91 18.36 5.53
CA SER A 266 10.93 17.91 6.50
C SER A 266 10.72 18.44 7.92
N LEU A 267 10.33 19.71 8.07
CA LEU A 267 10.33 20.43 9.34
C LEU A 267 8.93 20.78 9.87
N GLU A 268 7.92 20.75 9.01
CA GLU A 268 6.53 21.02 9.40
C GLU A 268 5.75 19.70 9.62
N GLU A 269 4.42 19.80 9.63
CA GLU A 269 3.51 18.66 9.80
C GLU A 269 2.70 18.41 8.51
N PRO A 270 3.32 17.83 7.47
CA PRO A 270 2.58 17.43 6.27
C PRO A 270 1.59 16.29 6.60
N PRO A 271 0.60 16.02 5.74
CA PRO A 271 -0.30 14.89 5.90
C PRO A 271 0.45 13.57 6.12
N LYS A 272 -0.14 12.67 6.91
CA LYS A 272 0.49 11.39 7.23
C LYS A 272 0.77 10.55 5.98
N SER A 273 -0.13 10.61 4.98
CA SER A 273 0.05 10.04 3.65
C SER A 273 1.33 10.54 2.98
N LEU A 274 1.55 11.85 2.99
CA LEU A 274 2.75 12.50 2.44
C LEU A 274 4.02 12.15 3.22
N GLN A 275 3.96 12.11 4.56
CA GLN A 275 5.10 11.68 5.38
C GLN A 275 5.57 10.28 5.02
N ILE A 276 4.64 9.33 4.93
CA ILE A 276 4.94 7.92 4.67
C ILE A 276 5.63 7.75 3.32
N ILE A 277 5.08 8.32 2.24
CA ILE A 277 5.67 8.13 0.91
C ILE A 277 7.01 8.86 0.76
N VAL A 278 7.17 10.03 1.39
CA VAL A 278 8.44 10.77 1.36
C VAL A 278 9.51 10.04 2.17
N ASP A 279 9.14 9.41 3.29
CA ASP A 279 10.04 8.56 4.06
C ASP A 279 10.47 7.33 3.23
N ASP A 280 9.56 6.68 2.49
CA ASP A 280 9.87 5.55 1.59
C ASP A 280 10.73 5.95 0.37
N ILE A 281 10.58 7.18 -0.16
CA ILE A 281 11.47 7.68 -1.22
C ILE A 281 12.88 8.00 -0.67
N ALA A 282 12.99 8.36 0.61
CA ALA A 282 14.25 8.72 1.23
C ALA A 282 15.12 7.52 1.62
N GLU A 283 14.52 6.32 1.74
CA GLU A 283 15.21 5.07 2.09
C GLU A 283 16.10 4.53 0.95
#